data_AF-A0A6L7YHC3-F1
#
_entry.id   AF-A0A6L7YHC3-F1
#
_cell.length_a   1.000
_cell.length_b   1.000
_cell.length_c   1.000
_cell.angle_alpha   90.00
_cell.angle_beta   90.00
_cell.angle_gamma   90.00
#
_symmetry.space_group_name_H-M   'P 1'
#
loop_
_entity.id
_entity.type
_entity.pdbx_description
1 polymer ?
#
loop_
_entity_poly.entity_id
_entity_poly.type
_entity_poly.pdbx_seq_one_letter_code
_entity_poly.pdbx_strand_id
1 'polypeptide(L)'
;MTAGRDLLRLLGEMPFLDRLEAAAVSGWSRGAVYASCAALEEAGLVAPLPHASELIAPTRRYHLTYAGLRRLADLEGMDPGGLLRSRPLTAHWRRLLLERLDGVASIYRLTAALTDAAWPLRFRWYRAAPMDAALALPDGRSLFVVREGRTADRTAFAKRLWRLREGPRPGAYLLLVPDAIRLRHTARLMVAAPVPTFLALERDAVASGLDARVWRTAAGSPWLSLREVLDHATPRRAWPEEELLVRATVPRDIYRGGLREAPDRLLPAMLGSAQKRVLGLIADWPWIAPADLVALLGASARHIVRLLRALEGASLVARVGERLVLQDRGLALLAHRDRSAADLARRRWSARPRDPHAPLTWRNVAGRRSRQLLRTIDHTAAVHGFVAALAGQARDEGWEIEQLDPPHRASRYFRHHDRLHSVHPDAFGLLRREGDRRAFFLEWERRAVRPSTMAARLAPYLRYYASQRPTDDHGLRPDVLVVFEDEVAADHFLRVARKEMARTRIDLPLRVSHRALLEREGPLGAAWRTPKNGVITCAG
;
A
#
# COMPACT_ATOMS: atom_id res chain seq x y z
N MET A 1 40.69 9.49 8.75
CA MET A 1 40.40 9.10 7.35
C MET A 1 39.67 7.75 7.20
N THR A 2 39.69 6.85 8.19
CA THR A 2 39.02 5.53 8.15
C THR A 2 37.50 5.62 8.00
N ALA A 3 36.84 6.50 8.75
CA ALA A 3 35.39 6.69 8.68
C ALA A 3 34.87 7.11 7.29
N GLY A 4 35.63 7.92 6.53
CA GLY A 4 35.25 8.25 5.15
C GLY A 4 35.26 7.03 4.22
N ARG A 5 36.29 6.19 4.34
CA ARG A 5 36.44 4.95 3.54
C ARG A 5 35.31 3.97 3.81
N ASP A 6 35.02 3.73 5.09
CA ASP A 6 34.03 2.75 5.49
C ASP A 6 32.59 3.20 5.17
N LEU A 7 32.31 4.51 5.19
CA LEU A 7 31.03 5.06 4.77
C LEU A 7 30.82 4.94 3.25
N LEU A 8 31.87 5.12 2.44
CA LEU A 8 31.81 4.84 1.00
C LEU A 8 31.48 3.37 0.73
N ARG A 9 32.11 2.44 1.47
CA ARG A 9 31.81 1.01 1.37
C ARG A 9 30.36 0.72 1.74
N LEU A 10 29.88 1.26 2.86
CA LEU A 10 28.51 1.11 3.31
C LEU A 10 27.50 1.62 2.27
N LEU A 11 27.72 2.82 1.70
CA LEU A 11 26.86 3.35 0.64
C LEU A 11 26.99 2.58 -0.69
N GLY A 12 28.10 1.88 -0.88
CA GLY A 12 28.29 0.93 -1.97
C GLY A 12 27.38 -0.30 -1.86
N GLU A 13 27.23 -0.82 -0.64
CA GLU A 13 26.41 -2.00 -0.33
C GLU A 13 24.93 -1.65 -0.15
N MET A 14 24.67 -0.49 0.45
CA MET A 14 23.35 0.02 0.79
C MET A 14 23.14 1.47 0.28
N PRO A 15 22.94 1.67 -1.04
CA PRO A 15 22.72 2.98 -1.60
C PRO A 15 21.43 3.61 -1.07
N PHE A 16 21.42 4.93 -0.87
CA PHE A 16 20.27 5.72 -0.39
C PHE A 16 19.93 5.57 1.10
N LEU A 17 20.90 5.18 1.94
CA LEU A 17 20.77 5.33 3.39
C LEU A 17 20.63 6.81 3.76
N ASP A 18 19.79 7.11 4.75
CA ASP A 18 19.90 8.37 5.47
C ASP A 18 20.96 8.30 6.58
N ARG A 19 21.24 9.44 7.23
CA ARG A 19 22.32 9.53 8.23
C ARG A 19 22.05 8.72 9.50
N LEU A 20 20.78 8.55 9.90
CA LEU A 20 20.43 7.79 11.09
C LEU A 20 20.50 6.29 10.80
N GLU A 21 20.00 5.87 9.64
CA GLU A 21 20.11 4.50 9.14
C GLU A 21 21.60 4.11 8.97
N ALA A 22 22.42 5.01 8.42
CA ALA A 22 23.86 4.78 8.28
C ALA A 22 24.58 4.64 9.63
N ALA A 23 24.24 5.48 10.62
CA ALA A 23 24.82 5.38 11.97
C ALA A 23 24.48 4.06 12.67
N ALA A 24 23.22 3.62 12.55
CA ALA A 24 22.77 2.35 13.11
C ALA A 24 23.51 1.16 12.47
N VAL A 25 23.59 1.11 11.14
CA VAL A 25 24.23 0.01 10.40
C VAL A 25 25.75 0.01 10.55
N SER A 26 26.40 1.18 10.61
CA SER A 26 27.86 1.26 10.77
C SER A 26 28.32 1.04 12.21
N GLY A 27 27.42 1.12 13.20
CA GLY A 27 27.78 1.13 14.62
C GLY A 27 28.51 2.40 15.06
N TRP A 28 28.46 3.48 14.27
CA TRP A 28 29.16 4.73 14.60
C TRP A 28 28.25 5.71 15.32
N SER A 29 28.87 6.65 16.03
CA SER A 29 28.13 7.78 16.58
C SER A 29 27.48 8.59 15.47
N ARG A 30 26.30 9.17 15.77
CA ARG A 30 25.59 10.05 14.84
C ARG A 30 26.49 11.22 14.39
N GLY A 31 27.26 11.80 15.30
CA GLY A 31 28.19 12.89 14.98
C GLY A 31 29.25 12.49 13.95
N ALA A 32 29.85 11.30 14.09
CA ALA A 32 30.87 10.81 13.15
C ALA A 32 30.30 10.57 11.74
N VAL A 33 29.10 10.01 11.64
CA VAL A 33 28.42 9.83 10.34
C VAL A 33 28.06 11.18 9.73
N TYR A 34 27.55 12.14 10.51
CA TYR A 34 27.20 13.46 10.00
C TYR A 34 28.43 14.20 9.46
N ALA A 35 29.52 14.22 10.22
CA ALA A 35 30.78 14.82 9.79
C ALA A 35 31.33 14.13 8.54
N SER A 36 31.29 12.79 8.49
CA SER A 36 31.78 12.02 7.33
C SER A 36 30.91 12.26 6.08
N CYS A 37 29.59 12.28 6.20
CA CYS A 37 28.69 12.62 5.10
C CYS A 37 28.96 14.03 4.56
N ALA A 38 29.17 15.02 5.45
CA ALA A 38 29.46 16.39 5.05
C ALA A 38 30.80 16.48 4.28
N ALA A 39 31.87 15.88 4.82
CA ALA A 39 33.17 15.87 4.17
C ALA A 39 33.17 15.13 2.82
N LEU A 40 32.46 14.01 2.71
CA LEU A 40 32.33 13.28 1.44
C LEU A 40 31.46 14.03 0.42
N GLU A 41 30.46 14.79 0.88
CA GLU A 41 29.60 15.63 0.04
C GLU A 41 30.38 16.83 -0.50
N GLU A 42 31.17 17.50 0.34
CA GLU A 42 32.09 18.57 -0.04
C GLU A 42 33.15 18.09 -1.05
N ALA A 43 33.69 16.89 -0.85
CA ALA A 43 34.62 16.27 -1.79
C ALA A 43 33.94 15.75 -3.08
N GLY A 44 32.62 15.90 -3.23
CA GLY A 44 31.87 15.44 -4.40
C GLY A 44 31.84 13.92 -4.56
N LEU A 45 32.13 13.14 -3.52
CA LEU A 45 32.15 11.67 -3.54
C LEU A 45 30.76 11.08 -3.26
N VAL A 46 29.93 11.80 -2.51
CA VAL A 46 28.52 11.44 -2.29
C VAL A 46 27.63 12.61 -2.64
N ALA A 47 26.39 12.33 -3.02
CA ALA A 47 25.39 13.35 -3.24
C ALA A 47 24.12 13.05 -2.42
N PRO A 48 23.49 14.10 -1.85
CA PRO A 48 22.22 13.96 -1.17
C PRO A 48 21.06 13.91 -2.16
N LEU A 49 20.01 13.20 -1.76
CA LEU A 49 18.74 13.07 -2.45
C LEU A 49 17.61 13.31 -1.41
N PRO A 50 16.73 14.29 -1.60
CA PRO A 50 15.59 14.46 -0.71
C PRO A 50 14.66 13.24 -0.81
N HIS A 51 14.05 12.87 0.30
CA HIS A 51 13.04 11.82 0.35
C HIS A 51 12.04 12.11 1.47
N ALA A 52 10.76 11.85 1.20
CA ALA A 52 9.71 11.85 2.21
C ALA A 52 8.64 10.84 1.78
N SER A 53 8.03 10.11 2.71
CA SER A 53 6.90 9.23 2.41
C SER A 53 5.77 9.45 3.41
N GLU A 54 4.67 8.72 3.27
CA GLU A 54 3.60 8.73 4.30
C GLU A 54 4.06 8.13 5.63
N LEU A 55 5.08 7.26 5.60
CA LEU A 55 5.57 6.51 6.77
C LEU A 55 6.86 7.10 7.34
N ILE A 56 7.59 7.88 6.54
CA ILE A 56 8.94 8.35 6.88
C ILE A 56 8.97 9.85 6.70
N ALA A 57 9.33 10.54 7.78
CA ALA A 57 9.53 11.97 7.82
C ALA A 57 10.55 12.42 6.74
N PRO A 58 10.53 13.68 6.29
CA PRO A 58 11.50 14.15 5.31
C PRO A 58 12.95 13.91 5.75
N THR A 59 13.74 13.24 4.90
CA THR A 59 15.16 12.96 5.13
C THR A 59 16.01 13.29 3.90
N ARG A 60 17.34 13.28 4.11
CA ARG A 60 18.35 13.31 3.05
C ARG A 60 18.99 11.94 2.95
N ARG A 61 18.81 11.29 1.79
CA ARG A 61 19.37 9.98 1.47
C ARG A 61 20.62 10.15 0.61
N TYR A 62 21.65 9.34 0.85
CA TYR A 62 22.95 9.52 0.24
C TYR A 62 23.25 8.44 -0.80
N HIS A 63 23.86 8.83 -1.91
CA HIS A 63 24.36 7.89 -2.91
C HIS A 63 25.76 8.27 -3.38
N LEU A 64 26.51 7.29 -3.87
CA LEU A 64 27.82 7.54 -4.49
C LEU A 64 27.66 8.33 -5.79
N THR A 65 28.45 9.36 -5.99
CA THR A 65 28.63 10.00 -7.31
C THR A 65 29.52 9.12 -8.19
N TYR A 66 29.73 9.50 -9.45
CA TYR A 66 30.75 8.82 -10.26
C TYR A 66 32.15 8.85 -9.62
N ALA A 67 32.54 10.00 -9.05
CA ALA A 67 33.82 10.16 -8.35
C ALA A 67 33.91 9.25 -7.10
N GLY A 68 32.83 9.18 -6.31
CA GLY A 68 32.76 8.27 -5.15
C GLY A 68 32.84 6.80 -5.53
N LEU A 69 32.21 6.41 -6.63
CA LEU A 69 32.29 5.06 -7.18
C LEU A 69 33.72 4.68 -7.58
N ARG A 70 34.43 5.56 -8.29
CA ARG A 70 35.84 5.35 -8.65
C ARG A 70 36.70 5.25 -7.40
N ARG A 71 36.54 6.19 -6.46
CA ARG A 71 37.29 6.19 -5.21
C ARG A 71 37.08 4.91 -4.41
N LEU A 72 35.85 4.41 -4.35
CA LEU A 72 35.54 3.15 -3.68
C LEU A 72 36.20 1.95 -4.37
N ALA A 73 36.20 1.91 -5.71
CA ALA A 73 36.86 0.85 -6.47
C ALA A 73 38.38 0.83 -6.18
N ASP A 74 39.02 2.00 -6.20
CA ASP A 74 40.44 2.15 -5.86
C ASP A 74 40.74 1.68 -4.42
N LEU A 75 39.89 2.05 -3.45
CA LEU A 75 40.01 1.66 -2.04
C LEU A 75 39.84 0.15 -1.78
N GLU A 76 39.25 -0.58 -2.73
CA GLU A 76 39.03 -2.03 -2.67
C GLU A 76 39.97 -2.80 -3.62
N GLY A 77 40.84 -2.11 -4.35
CA GLY A 77 41.72 -2.75 -5.33
C GLY A 77 40.95 -3.43 -6.48
N MET A 78 39.75 -2.92 -6.79
CA MET A 78 38.87 -3.44 -7.84
C MET A 78 38.79 -2.45 -8.99
N ASP A 79 38.59 -2.93 -10.22
CA ASP A 79 38.15 -2.06 -11.30
C ASP A 79 36.69 -1.62 -11.08
N PRO A 80 36.26 -0.44 -11.57
CA PRO A 80 34.88 0.02 -11.42
C PRO A 80 33.84 -0.96 -11.98
N GLY A 81 34.15 -1.70 -13.05
CA GLY A 81 33.25 -2.70 -13.61
C GLY A 81 33.03 -3.90 -12.69
N GLY A 82 34.10 -4.41 -12.07
CA GLY A 82 34.05 -5.43 -11.02
C GLY A 82 33.17 -5.00 -9.84
N LEU A 83 33.38 -3.79 -9.32
CA LEU A 83 32.57 -3.22 -8.24
C LEU A 83 31.09 -3.09 -8.61
N LEU A 84 30.79 -2.62 -9.83
CA LEU A 84 29.43 -2.47 -10.32
C LEU A 84 28.70 -3.83 -10.47
N ARG A 85 29.41 -4.92 -10.78
CA ARG A 85 28.82 -6.27 -10.89
C ARG A 85 28.55 -6.90 -9.52
N SER A 86 29.38 -6.62 -8.53
CA SER A 86 29.27 -7.20 -7.19
C SER A 86 28.30 -6.45 -6.27
N ARG A 87 27.98 -5.18 -6.58
CA ARG A 87 27.17 -4.30 -5.72
C ARG A 87 25.94 -3.71 -6.43
N PRO A 88 24.93 -3.21 -5.69
CA PRO A 88 23.74 -2.59 -6.26
C PRO A 88 24.00 -1.16 -6.81
N LEU A 89 25.07 -0.99 -7.58
CA LEU A 89 25.59 0.31 -8.03
C LEU A 89 25.45 0.56 -9.53
N THR A 90 25.06 -0.44 -10.33
CA THR A 90 24.80 -0.24 -11.76
C THR A 90 23.69 0.79 -12.02
N ALA A 91 23.68 1.39 -13.21
CA ALA A 91 22.59 2.25 -13.66
C ALA A 91 21.21 1.57 -13.55
N HIS A 92 21.15 0.25 -13.78
CA HIS A 92 19.94 -0.54 -13.64
C HIS A 92 19.49 -0.64 -12.17
N TRP A 93 20.43 -0.98 -11.27
CA TRP A 93 20.15 -1.03 -9.83
C TRP A 93 19.73 0.33 -9.27
N ARG A 94 20.47 1.39 -9.62
CA ARG A 94 20.13 2.75 -9.24
C ARG A 94 18.71 3.11 -9.67
N ARG A 95 18.34 2.82 -10.92
CA ARG A 95 16.98 3.03 -11.42
C ARG A 95 15.94 2.26 -10.56
N LEU A 96 16.17 0.97 -10.32
CA LEU A 96 15.24 0.12 -9.58
C LEU A 96 15.04 0.58 -8.13
N LEU A 97 16.12 0.94 -7.44
CA LEU A 97 16.05 1.43 -6.05
C LEU A 97 15.39 2.80 -5.97
N LEU A 98 15.68 3.72 -6.90
CA LEU A 98 15.04 5.03 -6.96
C LEU A 98 13.54 4.93 -7.26
N GLU A 99 13.15 4.09 -8.21
CA GLU A 99 11.75 3.78 -8.52
C GLU A 99 10.99 3.20 -7.30
N ARG A 100 11.71 2.57 -6.37
CA ARG A 100 11.20 1.93 -5.16
C ARG A 100 11.60 2.65 -3.88
N LEU A 101 11.98 3.92 -3.95
CA LEU A 101 12.66 4.60 -2.84
C LEU A 101 11.86 4.56 -1.53
N ASP A 102 10.53 4.59 -1.59
CA ASP A 102 9.67 4.44 -0.41
C ASP A 102 9.81 3.06 0.25
N GLY A 103 9.82 1.99 -0.55
CA GLY A 103 10.03 0.63 -0.03
C GLY A 103 11.48 0.39 0.43
N VAL A 104 12.45 0.98 -0.26
CA VAL A 104 13.87 0.97 0.15
C VAL A 104 14.03 1.60 1.53
N ALA A 105 13.42 2.77 1.71
CA ALA A 105 13.40 3.50 2.97
C ALA A 105 12.79 2.68 4.12
N SER A 106 11.63 2.05 3.91
CA SER A 106 11.01 1.18 4.92
C SER A 106 11.89 -0.01 5.30
N ILE A 107 12.55 -0.65 4.33
CA ILE A 107 13.45 -1.78 4.58
C ILE A 107 14.72 -1.33 5.33
N TYR A 108 15.25 -0.14 5.04
CA TYR A 108 16.38 0.41 5.78
C TYR A 108 16.03 0.80 7.21
N ARG A 109 14.82 1.31 7.46
CA ARG A 109 14.34 1.54 8.83
C ARG A 109 14.21 0.26 9.63
N LEU A 110 13.65 -0.79 9.03
CA LEU A 110 13.64 -2.12 9.64
C LEU A 110 15.07 -2.64 9.89
N THR A 111 15.98 -2.45 8.93
CA THR A 111 17.39 -2.87 9.07
C THR A 111 18.09 -2.14 10.21
N ALA A 112 17.85 -0.84 10.37
CA ALA A 112 18.37 -0.04 11.48
C ALA A 112 17.78 -0.46 12.84
N ALA A 113 16.52 -0.88 12.90
CA ALA A 113 15.96 -1.44 14.15
C ALA A 113 16.58 -2.80 14.50
N LEU A 114 16.92 -3.62 13.48
CA LEU A 114 17.58 -4.91 13.67
C LEU A 114 19.01 -4.77 14.23
N THR A 115 19.71 -3.68 13.93
CA THR A 115 21.09 -3.48 14.40
C THR A 115 21.19 -3.28 15.91
N ASP A 116 20.10 -2.88 16.56
CA ASP A 116 20.05 -2.75 18.03
C ASP A 116 20.10 -4.12 18.73
N ALA A 117 19.71 -5.20 18.03
CA ALA A 117 19.77 -6.57 18.55
C ALA A 117 20.96 -7.37 18.03
N ALA A 118 21.40 -7.08 16.81
CA ALA A 118 22.40 -7.87 16.12
C ALA A 118 23.29 -6.96 15.27
N TRP A 119 24.58 -6.88 15.63
CA TRP A 119 25.58 -6.13 14.89
C TRP A 119 26.92 -6.87 14.89
N PRO A 120 27.67 -6.91 13.77
CA PRO A 120 27.37 -6.31 12.47
C PRO A 120 26.37 -7.13 11.64
N LEU A 121 25.52 -6.44 10.87
CA LEU A 121 24.64 -7.08 9.89
C LEU A 121 25.28 -7.08 8.51
N ARG A 122 25.08 -8.16 7.74
CA ARG A 122 25.32 -8.14 6.30
C ARG A 122 24.00 -7.98 5.58
N PHE A 123 23.97 -7.17 4.52
CA PHE A 123 22.77 -6.85 3.77
C PHE A 123 22.94 -7.12 2.26
N ARG A 124 21.88 -7.57 1.58
CA ARG A 124 21.84 -7.72 0.12
C ARG A 124 20.46 -7.43 -0.47
N TRP A 125 20.42 -6.62 -1.53
CA TRP A 125 19.24 -6.40 -2.36
C TRP A 125 19.04 -7.50 -3.42
N TYR A 126 17.79 -7.73 -3.83
CA TYR A 126 17.44 -8.59 -4.98
C TYR A 126 16.59 -7.86 -6.04
N ARG A 127 16.87 -8.10 -7.33
CA ARG A 127 16.11 -7.53 -8.46
C ARG A 127 14.92 -8.41 -8.80
N ALA A 128 15.19 -9.69 -9.00
CA ALA A 128 14.27 -10.67 -9.59
C ALA A 128 13.78 -11.72 -8.57
N ALA A 129 14.52 -11.95 -7.48
CA ALA A 129 14.15 -12.91 -6.46
C ALA A 129 12.81 -12.57 -5.78
N PRO A 130 12.08 -13.55 -5.22
CA PRO A 130 10.78 -13.28 -4.59
C PRO A 130 10.88 -12.42 -3.33
N MET A 131 12.04 -12.26 -2.70
CA MET A 131 12.27 -11.27 -1.63
C MET A 131 12.77 -9.93 -2.17
N ASP A 132 12.67 -8.88 -1.35
CA ASP A 132 13.27 -7.57 -1.65
C ASP A 132 14.73 -7.54 -1.17
N ALA A 133 14.98 -7.97 0.06
CA ALA A 133 16.32 -7.98 0.66
C ALA A 133 16.58 -9.25 1.48
N ALA A 134 17.85 -9.55 1.72
CA ALA A 134 18.31 -10.52 2.70
C ALA A 134 19.25 -9.86 3.71
N LEU A 135 19.17 -10.30 4.95
CA LEU A 135 20.05 -9.95 6.04
C LEU A 135 20.71 -11.21 6.61
N ALA A 136 21.95 -11.10 7.04
CA ALA A 136 22.63 -12.13 7.81
C ALA A 136 23.09 -11.52 9.13
N LEU A 137 22.76 -12.23 10.21
CA LEU A 137 23.12 -11.85 11.56
C LEU A 137 24.53 -12.38 11.90
N PRO A 138 25.21 -11.82 12.93
CA PRO A 138 26.56 -12.25 13.32
C PRO A 138 26.69 -13.74 13.65
N ASP A 139 25.63 -14.35 14.17
CA ASP A 139 25.56 -15.76 14.55
C ASP A 139 25.24 -16.71 13.38
N GLY A 140 25.12 -16.20 12.16
CA GLY A 140 24.84 -16.99 10.96
C GLY A 140 23.36 -17.29 10.70
N ARG A 141 22.43 -16.75 11.50
CA ARG A 141 21.01 -16.67 11.12
C ARG A 141 20.83 -15.75 9.91
N SER A 142 19.82 -16.03 9.09
CA SER A 142 19.47 -15.18 7.94
C SER A 142 17.99 -14.84 7.92
N LEU A 143 17.68 -13.63 7.44
CA LEU A 143 16.32 -13.11 7.35
C LEU A 143 16.07 -12.65 5.92
N PHE A 144 14.93 -13.01 5.33
CA PHE A 144 14.48 -12.38 4.08
C PHE A 144 13.34 -11.42 4.34
N VAL A 145 13.45 -10.23 3.76
CA VAL A 145 12.44 -9.18 3.87
C VAL A 145 11.63 -9.13 2.57
N VAL A 146 10.30 -9.15 2.71
CA VAL A 146 9.35 -9.10 1.62
C VAL A 146 8.34 -8.00 1.90
N ARG A 147 8.23 -7.03 1.01
CA ARG A 147 7.25 -5.95 1.10
C ARG A 147 6.12 -6.17 0.10
N GLU A 148 4.88 -6.07 0.56
CA GLU A 148 3.69 -5.93 -0.26
C GLU A 148 3.36 -4.45 -0.45
N GLY A 149 3.43 -3.95 -1.68
CA GLY A 149 3.06 -2.55 -1.95
C GLY A 149 1.55 -2.34 -2.06
N ARG A 150 1.08 -1.11 -1.80
CA ARG A 150 -0.37 -0.78 -1.77
C ARG A 150 -1.07 -1.01 -3.11
N THR A 151 -0.42 -0.81 -4.24
CA THR A 151 -1.01 -1.07 -5.57
C THR A 151 -0.74 -2.48 -6.09
N ALA A 152 -0.12 -3.35 -5.29
CA ALA A 152 0.14 -4.73 -5.67
C ALA A 152 -1.14 -5.48 -5.99
N ASP A 153 -1.13 -6.16 -7.13
CA ASP A 153 -2.18 -7.08 -7.51
C ASP A 153 -2.13 -8.33 -6.62
N ARG A 154 -3.26 -8.66 -5.98
CA ARG A 154 -3.35 -9.81 -5.07
C ARG A 154 -2.87 -11.11 -5.70
N THR A 155 -3.21 -11.37 -6.96
CA THR A 155 -2.79 -12.59 -7.65
C THR A 155 -1.28 -12.58 -7.93
N ALA A 156 -0.74 -11.46 -8.39
CA ALA A 156 0.70 -11.32 -8.62
C ALA A 156 1.51 -11.48 -7.32
N PHE A 157 1.02 -10.90 -6.21
CA PHE A 157 1.66 -11.04 -4.91
C PHE A 157 1.53 -12.47 -4.35
N ALA A 158 0.37 -13.11 -4.47
CA ALA A 158 0.21 -14.52 -4.10
C ALA A 158 1.18 -15.45 -4.88
N LYS A 159 1.37 -15.22 -6.19
CA LYS A 159 2.38 -15.94 -6.99
C LYS A 159 3.81 -15.67 -6.51
N ARG A 160 4.11 -14.46 -6.04
CA ARG A 160 5.41 -14.11 -5.44
C ARG A 160 5.64 -14.86 -4.13
N LEU A 161 4.64 -14.93 -3.26
CA LEU A 161 4.70 -15.71 -2.01
C LEU A 161 4.81 -17.21 -2.27
N TRP A 162 4.11 -17.73 -3.27
CA TRP A 162 4.26 -19.13 -3.68
C TRP A 162 5.70 -19.44 -4.11
N ARG A 163 6.31 -18.60 -4.97
CA ARG A 163 7.73 -18.72 -5.33
C ARG A 163 8.68 -18.59 -4.15
N LEU A 164 8.32 -17.81 -3.13
CA LEU A 164 9.09 -17.72 -1.90
C LEU A 164 9.04 -19.03 -1.10
N ARG A 165 7.87 -19.68 -1.03
CA ARG A 165 7.69 -20.97 -0.34
C ARG A 165 8.41 -22.13 -1.01
N GLU A 166 8.38 -22.17 -2.35
CA GLU A 166 9.11 -23.17 -3.15
C GLU A 166 10.61 -22.86 -3.28
N GLY A 167 11.02 -21.66 -2.85
CA GLY A 167 12.34 -21.11 -3.09
C GLY A 167 13.35 -21.29 -1.95
N PRO A 168 14.35 -20.39 -1.89
CA PRO A 168 15.39 -20.43 -0.87
C PRO A 168 14.81 -20.26 0.52
N ARG A 169 15.34 -21.03 1.48
CA ARG A 169 14.83 -21.12 2.85
C ARG A 169 15.79 -20.42 3.81
N PRO A 170 15.51 -19.17 4.24
CA PRO A 170 16.30 -18.44 5.23
C PRO A 170 16.04 -18.98 6.64
N GLY A 171 16.65 -18.34 7.64
CA GLY A 171 16.29 -18.53 9.04
C GLY A 171 14.86 -18.12 9.37
N ALA A 172 14.38 -17.02 8.77
CA ALA A 172 12.99 -16.56 8.85
C ALA A 172 12.59 -15.61 7.70
N TYR A 173 11.28 -15.47 7.47
CA TYR A 173 10.70 -14.44 6.61
C TYR A 173 10.12 -13.28 7.44
N LEU A 174 10.43 -12.05 7.04
CA LEU A 174 9.83 -10.81 7.55
C LEU A 174 8.98 -10.16 6.45
N LEU A 175 7.66 -10.15 6.62
CA LEU A 175 6.70 -9.66 5.63
C LEU A 175 6.09 -8.34 6.09
N LEU A 176 6.34 -7.29 5.31
CA LEU A 176 5.76 -5.97 5.50
C LEU A 176 4.53 -5.83 4.60
N VAL A 177 3.38 -5.56 5.20
CA VAL A 177 2.09 -5.46 4.48
C VAL A 177 1.44 -4.09 4.74
N PRO A 178 0.69 -3.51 3.80
CA PRO A 178 0.29 -2.11 3.91
C PRO A 178 -0.98 -1.91 4.75
N ASP A 179 -1.79 -2.96 4.96
CA ASP A 179 -3.05 -2.88 5.70
C ASP A 179 -3.41 -4.23 6.38
N ALA A 180 -4.33 -4.18 7.34
CA ALA A 180 -4.70 -5.31 8.19
C ALA A 180 -5.38 -6.45 7.42
N ILE A 181 -6.13 -6.13 6.37
CA ILE A 181 -6.79 -7.13 5.52
C ILE A 181 -5.73 -7.93 4.75
N ARG A 182 -4.74 -7.25 4.16
CA ARG A 182 -3.63 -7.91 3.48
C ARG A 182 -2.75 -8.67 4.44
N LEU A 183 -2.57 -8.19 5.68
CA LEU A 183 -1.90 -8.96 6.72
C LEU A 183 -2.54 -10.33 6.93
N ARG A 184 -3.87 -10.37 7.11
CA ARG A 184 -4.59 -11.64 7.27
C ARG A 184 -4.57 -12.50 6.01
N HIS A 185 -4.69 -11.89 4.84
CA HIS A 185 -4.60 -12.61 3.58
C HIS A 185 -3.23 -13.26 3.40
N THR A 186 -2.16 -12.50 3.60
CA THR A 186 -0.77 -12.94 3.51
C THR A 186 -0.46 -14.00 4.57
N ALA A 187 -0.97 -13.85 5.79
CA ALA A 187 -0.85 -14.88 6.84
C ALA A 187 -1.43 -16.23 6.38
N ARG A 188 -2.64 -16.24 5.80
CA ARG A 188 -3.25 -17.46 5.25
C ARG A 188 -2.43 -18.09 4.13
N LEU A 189 -1.86 -17.27 3.24
CA LEU A 189 -1.02 -17.79 2.14
C LEU A 189 0.29 -18.39 2.63
N MET A 190 0.76 -17.94 3.79
CA MET A 190 2.05 -18.32 4.38
C MET A 190 1.93 -19.26 5.58
N VAL A 191 0.72 -19.73 5.93
CA VAL A 191 0.52 -20.65 7.07
C VAL A 191 1.34 -21.94 6.92
N ALA A 192 1.54 -22.40 5.69
CA ALA A 192 2.34 -23.57 5.33
C ALA A 192 3.70 -23.17 4.72
N ALA A 193 4.28 -22.07 5.18
CA ALA A 193 5.65 -21.70 4.81
C ALA A 193 6.66 -22.66 5.48
N PRO A 194 7.74 -23.05 4.78
CA PRO A 194 8.70 -24.03 5.30
C PRO A 194 9.65 -23.47 6.37
N VAL A 195 9.54 -22.18 6.71
CA VAL A 195 10.37 -21.49 7.70
C VAL A 195 9.50 -20.54 8.52
N PRO A 196 9.93 -20.17 9.74
CA PRO A 196 9.25 -19.16 10.55
C PRO A 196 8.94 -17.90 9.74
N THR A 197 7.69 -17.47 9.79
CA THR A 197 7.18 -16.36 8.98
C THR A 197 6.50 -15.36 9.89
N PHE A 198 7.00 -14.13 9.87
CA PHE A 198 6.52 -13.02 10.68
C PHE A 198 5.97 -11.92 9.79
N LEU A 199 4.82 -11.39 10.16
CA LEU A 199 4.10 -10.36 9.42
C LEU A 199 3.87 -9.16 10.33
N ALA A 200 4.01 -7.96 9.78
CA ALA A 200 3.69 -6.71 10.46
C ALA A 200 3.10 -5.71 9.45
N LEU A 201 2.26 -4.80 9.94
CA LEU A 201 1.90 -3.63 9.15
C LEU A 201 3.17 -2.81 8.90
N GLU A 202 3.38 -2.39 7.65
CA GLU A 202 4.58 -1.66 7.26
C GLU A 202 4.75 -0.40 8.11
N ARG A 203 3.66 0.35 8.36
CA ARG A 203 3.67 1.54 9.19
C ARG A 203 4.15 1.26 10.62
N ASP A 204 3.70 0.14 11.19
CA ASP A 204 4.02 -0.23 12.57
C ASP A 204 5.47 -0.69 12.65
N ALA A 205 5.92 -1.55 11.74
CA ALA A 205 7.30 -2.04 11.70
C ALA A 205 8.34 -0.95 11.45
N VAL A 206 8.00 0.08 10.67
CA VAL A 206 8.90 1.22 10.37
C VAL A 206 8.97 2.22 11.52
N ALA A 207 7.85 2.44 12.23
CA ALA A 207 7.78 3.39 13.34
C ALA A 207 8.24 2.80 14.67
N SER A 208 8.29 1.47 14.77
CA SER A 208 8.55 0.74 16.01
C SER A 208 10.03 0.45 16.25
N GLY A 209 10.44 0.48 17.52
CA GLY A 209 11.73 -0.04 17.96
C GLY A 209 11.73 -1.56 18.16
N LEU A 210 12.86 -2.08 18.60
CA LEU A 210 13.12 -3.51 18.77
C LEU A 210 12.12 -4.25 19.68
N ASP A 211 11.65 -3.59 20.75
CA ASP A 211 10.82 -4.23 21.79
C ASP A 211 9.31 -4.06 21.57
N ALA A 212 8.89 -3.30 20.56
CA ALA A 212 7.48 -3.08 20.27
C ALA A 212 6.81 -4.31 19.65
N ARG A 213 5.69 -4.75 20.25
CA ARG A 213 4.99 -5.99 19.87
C ARG A 213 4.06 -5.77 18.66
N VAL A 214 4.64 -5.69 17.47
CA VAL A 214 3.93 -5.41 16.21
C VAL A 214 4.00 -6.55 15.19
N TRP A 215 4.75 -7.60 15.48
CA TRP A 215 4.91 -8.76 14.60
C TRP A 215 3.94 -9.88 14.98
N ARG A 216 3.53 -10.69 14.01
CA ARG A 216 2.69 -11.88 14.24
C ARG A 216 3.13 -13.02 13.35
N THR A 217 2.90 -14.26 13.78
CA THR A 217 3.14 -15.42 12.91
C THR A 217 2.02 -15.60 11.90
N ALA A 218 2.29 -16.34 10.83
CA ALA A 218 1.28 -16.74 9.85
C ALA A 218 0.13 -17.58 10.46
N ALA A 219 0.37 -18.26 11.59
CA ALA A 219 -0.60 -19.05 12.32
C ALA A 219 -1.47 -18.23 13.29
N GLY A 220 -1.23 -16.92 13.43
CA GLY A 220 -2.02 -16.06 14.31
C GLY A 220 -1.56 -16.03 15.78
N SER A 221 -0.28 -16.33 16.05
CA SER A 221 0.35 -16.21 17.38
C SER A 221 0.15 -14.84 18.04
N PRO A 222 0.37 -14.71 19.36
CA PRO A 222 0.42 -13.42 20.03
C PRO A 222 1.37 -12.45 19.33
N TRP A 223 1.14 -11.16 19.53
CA TRP A 223 2.03 -10.14 19.02
C TRP A 223 3.43 -10.30 19.59
N LEU A 224 4.44 -10.23 18.75
CA LEU A 224 5.85 -10.39 19.08
C LEU A 224 6.59 -9.08 18.84
N SER A 225 7.56 -8.81 19.72
CA SER A 225 8.62 -7.85 19.48
C SER A 225 9.57 -8.34 18.39
N LEU A 226 10.35 -7.43 17.82
CA LEU A 226 11.37 -7.82 16.83
C LEU A 226 12.47 -8.66 17.48
N ARG A 227 12.77 -8.47 18.77
CA ARG A 227 13.68 -9.32 19.55
C ARG A 227 13.20 -10.77 19.61
N GLU A 228 11.96 -11.00 20.04
CA GLU A 228 11.36 -12.35 20.08
C GLU A 228 11.31 -12.99 18.68
N VAL A 229 11.03 -12.20 17.64
CA VAL A 229 11.09 -12.66 16.24
C VAL A 229 12.47 -13.21 15.88
N LEU A 230 13.54 -12.54 16.32
CA LEU A 230 14.91 -13.01 16.07
C LEU A 230 15.18 -14.34 16.77
N ASP A 231 14.73 -14.52 18.01
CA ASP A 231 14.93 -15.76 18.79
C ASP A 231 14.32 -16.99 18.10
N HIS A 232 13.31 -16.79 17.26
CA HIS A 232 12.71 -17.85 16.44
C HIS A 232 13.43 -18.10 15.10
N ALA A 233 14.34 -17.22 14.67
CA ALA A 233 15.05 -17.39 13.40
C ALA A 233 16.13 -18.49 13.52
N THR A 234 16.19 -19.37 12.52
CA THR A 234 17.14 -20.50 12.55
C THR A 234 18.47 -20.18 11.85
N PRO A 235 19.60 -20.80 12.24
CA PRO A 235 20.88 -20.62 11.55
C PRO A 235 20.81 -21.17 10.12
N ARG A 236 21.02 -20.31 9.12
CA ARG A 236 21.13 -20.70 7.70
C ARG A 236 21.97 -19.69 6.94
N ARG A 237 23.11 -20.15 6.40
CA ARG A 237 24.15 -19.24 5.87
C ARG A 237 24.00 -18.89 4.39
N ALA A 238 23.34 -19.72 3.58
CA ALA A 238 23.32 -19.51 2.13
C ALA A 238 22.22 -18.53 1.70
N TRP A 239 22.63 -17.39 1.16
CA TRP A 239 21.77 -16.51 0.38
C TRP A 239 21.65 -17.06 -1.04
N PRO A 240 20.48 -16.96 -1.69
CA PRO A 240 20.39 -17.29 -3.09
C PRO A 240 21.30 -16.40 -3.93
N GLU A 241 21.92 -17.01 -4.92
CA GLU A 241 22.65 -16.28 -5.94
C GLU A 241 21.66 -15.73 -6.96
N GLU A 242 21.90 -14.50 -7.40
CA GLU A 242 21.18 -13.89 -8.51
C GLU A 242 22.15 -13.80 -9.66
N GLU A 243 21.70 -14.20 -10.86
CA GLU A 243 22.49 -14.08 -12.08
C GLU A 243 23.07 -12.67 -12.21
N LEU A 244 24.38 -12.59 -12.40
CA LEU A 244 25.07 -11.31 -12.57
C LEU A 244 24.53 -10.58 -13.80
N LEU A 245 24.50 -9.25 -13.72
CA LEU A 245 24.18 -8.44 -14.89
C LEU A 245 25.24 -8.65 -15.97
N VAL A 246 24.80 -9.11 -17.15
CA VAL A 246 25.66 -9.20 -18.34
C VAL A 246 26.30 -7.84 -18.67
N ARG A 247 25.56 -6.75 -18.46
CA ARG A 247 26.04 -5.37 -18.69
C ARG A 247 26.00 -4.56 -17.39
N ALA A 248 27.17 -4.10 -16.96
CA ALA A 248 27.34 -3.20 -15.83
C ALA A 248 27.60 -1.77 -16.35
N THR A 249 26.54 -0.97 -16.47
CA THR A 249 26.66 0.42 -16.89
C THR A 249 26.86 1.32 -15.68
N VAL A 250 27.85 2.21 -15.74
CA VAL A 250 28.08 3.27 -14.76
C VAL A 250 26.82 4.16 -14.68
N PRO A 251 26.26 4.40 -13.49
CA PRO A 251 25.14 5.30 -13.37
C PRO A 251 25.57 6.75 -13.62
N ARG A 252 24.78 7.48 -14.41
CA ARG A 252 24.91 8.95 -14.50
C ARG A 252 24.54 9.58 -13.16
N ASP A 253 25.11 10.75 -12.88
CA ASP A 253 24.72 11.54 -11.73
C ASP A 253 23.23 11.93 -11.81
N ILE A 254 22.62 12.07 -10.63
CA ILE A 254 21.18 12.33 -10.53
C ILE A 254 20.93 13.79 -10.90
N TYR A 255 20.24 13.99 -12.02
CA TYR A 255 19.80 15.31 -12.50
C TYR A 255 18.94 16.04 -11.45
N ARG A 256 19.21 17.32 -11.22
CA ARG A 256 18.50 18.19 -10.26
C ARG A 256 17.54 19.17 -10.96
N GLY A 257 16.75 18.69 -11.91
CA GLY A 257 15.72 19.51 -12.56
C GLY A 257 14.45 19.66 -11.74
N GLY A 258 13.51 20.43 -12.29
CA GLY A 258 12.15 20.54 -11.74
C GLY A 258 11.33 19.27 -11.93
N LEU A 259 10.25 19.12 -11.15
CA LEU A 259 9.38 17.93 -11.17
C LEU A 259 8.81 17.60 -12.56
N ARG A 260 8.56 18.62 -13.39
CA ARG A 260 8.01 18.46 -14.75
C ARG A 260 8.93 17.62 -15.66
N GLU A 261 10.22 17.91 -15.62
CA GLU A 261 11.26 17.33 -16.49
C GLU A 261 11.93 16.11 -15.88
N ALA A 262 11.66 15.83 -14.60
CA ALA A 262 12.25 14.74 -13.86
C ALA A 262 12.08 13.40 -14.59
N PRO A 263 13.12 12.60 -14.83
CA PRO A 263 12.95 11.21 -15.26
C PRO A 263 12.04 10.44 -14.29
N ASP A 264 11.21 9.52 -14.79
CA ASP A 264 10.23 8.78 -13.97
C ASP A 264 10.82 8.14 -12.70
N ARG A 265 12.05 7.62 -12.81
CA ARG A 265 12.79 7.03 -11.70
C ARG A 265 13.08 8.00 -10.55
N LEU A 266 13.12 9.31 -10.77
CA LEU A 266 13.40 10.31 -9.74
C LEU A 266 12.14 10.84 -9.05
N LEU A 267 10.95 10.58 -9.61
CA LEU A 267 9.69 11.06 -9.04
C LEU A 267 9.49 10.66 -7.56
N PRO A 268 9.84 9.44 -7.10
CA PRO A 268 9.74 9.11 -5.68
C PRO A 268 10.59 10.00 -4.76
N ALA A 269 11.72 10.52 -5.22
CA ALA A 269 12.56 11.43 -4.44
C ALA A 269 12.04 12.88 -4.47
N MET A 270 11.43 13.28 -5.59
CA MET A 270 11.02 14.66 -5.83
C MET A 270 9.62 14.99 -5.30
N LEU A 271 8.82 13.98 -5.02
CA LEU A 271 7.47 14.15 -4.46
C LEU A 271 7.52 14.15 -2.93
N GLY A 272 6.89 15.16 -2.33
CA GLY A 272 6.65 15.21 -0.88
C GLY A 272 5.61 14.18 -0.43
N SER A 273 5.52 13.97 0.89
CA SER A 273 4.56 13.03 1.50
C SER A 273 3.11 13.32 1.11
N ALA A 274 2.69 14.59 1.14
CA ALA A 274 1.34 15.01 0.77
C ALA A 274 1.00 14.72 -0.70
N GLN A 275 1.95 14.93 -1.62
CA GLN A 275 1.76 14.62 -3.04
C GLN A 275 1.61 13.12 -3.28
N LYS A 276 2.42 12.31 -2.60
CA LYS A 276 2.32 10.84 -2.66
C LYS A 276 0.99 10.33 -2.10
N ARG A 277 0.51 10.94 -1.02
CA ARG A 277 -0.80 10.64 -0.42
C ARG A 277 -1.96 10.96 -1.37
N VAL A 278 -1.90 12.11 -2.06
CA VAL A 278 -2.86 12.45 -3.12
C VAL A 278 -2.86 11.40 -4.22
N LEU A 279 -1.69 11.01 -4.74
CA LEU A 279 -1.58 9.98 -5.77
C LEU A 279 -2.12 8.63 -5.31
N GLY A 280 -1.83 8.24 -4.07
CA GLY A 280 -2.34 7.01 -3.46
C GLY A 280 -3.87 7.02 -3.36
N LEU A 281 -4.48 8.13 -2.95
CA LEU A 281 -5.93 8.25 -2.86
C LEU A 281 -6.61 8.25 -4.24
N ILE A 282 -6.06 8.92 -5.26
CA ILE A 282 -6.62 8.86 -6.63
C ILE A 282 -6.46 7.44 -7.21
N ALA A 283 -5.39 6.71 -6.85
CA ALA A 283 -5.23 5.31 -7.26
C ALA A 283 -6.30 4.39 -6.63
N ASP A 284 -6.64 4.66 -5.38
CA ASP A 284 -7.65 3.91 -4.64
C ASP A 284 -9.05 4.27 -5.10
N TRP A 285 -9.31 5.56 -5.34
CA TRP A 285 -10.58 6.13 -5.78
C TRP A 285 -10.43 6.82 -7.16
N PRO A 286 -10.26 6.05 -8.26
CA PRO A 286 -10.12 6.63 -9.59
C PRO A 286 -11.40 7.38 -9.99
N TRP A 287 -11.26 8.49 -10.71
CA TRP A 287 -12.39 9.35 -11.10
C TRP A 287 -13.07 10.05 -9.90
N ILE A 288 -12.32 10.34 -8.84
CA ILE A 288 -12.79 11.11 -7.68
C ILE A 288 -12.94 12.60 -8.01
N ALA A 289 -13.95 13.28 -7.45
CA ALA A 289 -14.02 14.74 -7.57
C ALA A 289 -13.00 15.43 -6.64
N PRO A 290 -12.51 16.63 -6.99
CA PRO A 290 -11.64 17.40 -6.11
C PRO A 290 -12.23 17.65 -4.70
N ALA A 291 -13.53 17.89 -4.59
CA ALA A 291 -14.21 18.13 -3.31
C ALA A 291 -14.18 16.87 -2.41
N ASP A 292 -14.45 15.70 -2.97
CA ASP A 292 -14.37 14.42 -2.25
C ASP A 292 -12.94 14.14 -1.76
N LEU A 293 -11.95 14.43 -2.61
CA LEU A 293 -10.53 14.28 -2.27
C LEU A 293 -10.10 15.20 -1.12
N VAL A 294 -10.61 16.44 -1.09
CA VAL A 294 -10.40 17.40 0.01
C VAL A 294 -10.91 16.82 1.33
N ALA A 295 -12.13 16.27 1.34
CA ALA A 295 -12.72 15.67 2.53
C ALA A 295 -11.96 14.43 3.02
N LEU A 296 -11.55 13.54 2.11
CA LEU A 296 -10.76 12.33 2.42
C LEU A 296 -9.36 12.65 2.97
N LEU A 297 -8.75 13.75 2.51
CA LEU A 297 -7.43 14.18 2.99
C LEU A 297 -7.50 14.96 4.30
N GLY A 298 -8.65 15.52 4.65
CA GLY A 298 -8.79 16.44 5.78
C GLY A 298 -7.93 17.69 5.61
N ALA A 299 -7.82 18.19 4.38
CA ALA A 299 -7.00 19.36 4.05
C ALA A 299 -7.86 20.47 3.46
N SER A 300 -7.36 21.71 3.41
CA SER A 300 -8.09 22.81 2.78
C SER A 300 -8.11 22.69 1.24
N ALA A 301 -9.19 23.14 0.61
CA ALA A 301 -9.31 23.14 -0.85
C ALA A 301 -8.15 23.86 -1.55
N ARG A 302 -7.72 25.02 -1.00
CA ARG A 302 -6.57 25.78 -1.52
C ARG A 302 -5.27 24.95 -1.50
N HIS A 303 -5.03 24.20 -0.42
CA HIS A 303 -3.86 23.33 -0.33
C HIS A 303 -3.91 22.21 -1.38
N ILE A 304 -5.06 21.55 -1.53
CA ILE A 304 -5.24 20.47 -2.52
C ILE A 304 -5.08 20.98 -3.95
N VAL A 305 -5.64 22.15 -4.29
CA VAL A 305 -5.45 22.78 -5.62
C VAL A 305 -3.97 23.01 -5.91
N ARG A 306 -3.18 23.48 -4.94
CA ARG A 306 -1.73 23.67 -5.10
C ARG A 306 -1.00 22.34 -5.35
N LEU A 307 -1.34 21.30 -4.60
CA LEU A 307 -0.76 19.96 -4.81
C LEU A 307 -1.12 19.40 -6.18
N LEU A 308 -2.39 19.50 -6.58
CA LEU A 308 -2.88 19.02 -7.87
C LEU A 308 -2.21 19.75 -9.03
N ARG A 309 -2.03 21.08 -8.96
CA ARG A 309 -1.32 21.84 -10.00
C ARG A 309 0.11 21.32 -10.22
N ALA A 310 0.83 21.01 -9.13
CA ALA A 310 2.17 20.44 -9.23
C ALA A 310 2.16 19.03 -9.85
N LEU A 311 1.19 18.19 -9.47
CA LEU A 311 1.05 16.83 -10.01
C LEU A 311 0.58 16.80 -11.48
N GLU A 312 -0.29 17.73 -11.87
CA GLU A 312 -0.73 17.95 -13.26
C GLU A 312 0.42 18.46 -14.13
N GLY A 313 1.19 19.43 -13.64
CA GLY A 313 2.39 19.93 -14.33
C GLY A 313 3.48 18.87 -14.51
N ALA A 314 3.46 17.82 -13.69
CA ALA A 314 4.32 16.64 -13.80
C ALA A 314 3.68 15.49 -14.60
N SER A 315 2.52 15.69 -15.21
CA SER A 315 1.78 14.66 -15.96
C SER A 315 1.51 13.40 -15.13
N LEU A 316 1.28 13.53 -13.82
CA LEU A 316 0.95 12.40 -12.93
C LEU A 316 -0.56 12.28 -12.71
N VAL A 317 -1.25 13.41 -12.72
CA VAL A 317 -2.71 13.54 -12.57
C VAL A 317 -3.26 14.36 -13.75
N ALA A 318 -4.49 14.08 -14.16
CA ALA A 318 -5.25 14.91 -15.09
C ALA A 318 -6.64 15.21 -14.53
N ARG A 319 -7.22 16.34 -14.98
CA ARG A 319 -8.64 16.63 -14.83
C ARG A 319 -9.38 16.21 -16.10
N VAL A 320 -10.47 15.50 -15.91
CA VAL A 320 -11.40 15.13 -16.97
C VAL A 320 -12.79 15.57 -16.52
N GLY A 321 -13.27 16.68 -17.07
CA GLY A 321 -14.42 17.39 -16.51
C GLY A 321 -14.16 17.74 -15.04
N GLU A 322 -15.07 17.35 -14.17
CA GLU A 322 -14.97 17.57 -12.71
C GLU A 322 -14.23 16.47 -11.95
N ARG A 323 -13.60 15.51 -12.65
CA ARG A 323 -13.00 14.32 -12.03
C ARG A 323 -11.48 14.30 -12.19
N LEU A 324 -10.82 13.70 -11.20
CA LEU A 324 -9.38 13.48 -11.16
C LEU A 324 -9.05 12.05 -11.54
N VAL A 325 -8.04 11.89 -12.39
CA VAL A 325 -7.52 10.58 -12.83
C VAL A 325 -6.01 10.56 -12.80
N LEU A 326 -5.43 9.38 -12.55
CA LEU A 326 -4.00 9.18 -12.75
C LEU A 326 -3.70 9.07 -14.24
N GLN A 327 -2.67 9.78 -14.69
CA GLN A 327 -2.09 9.59 -16.02
C GLN A 327 -1.20 8.32 -16.04
N ASP A 328 -0.84 7.84 -17.23
CA ASP A 328 -0.02 6.61 -17.39
C ASP A 328 1.34 6.70 -16.67
N ARG A 329 1.89 7.91 -16.55
CA ARG A 329 3.11 8.19 -15.79
C ARG A 329 2.90 8.05 -14.28
N GLY A 330 1.79 8.58 -13.75
CA GLY A 330 1.39 8.38 -12.35
C GLY A 330 1.08 6.92 -12.01
N LEU A 331 0.43 6.20 -12.92
CA LEU A 331 0.19 4.76 -12.79
C LEU A 331 1.49 3.95 -12.76
N ALA A 332 2.44 4.28 -13.63
CA ALA A 332 3.76 3.64 -13.65
C ALA A 332 4.54 3.93 -12.37
N LEU A 333 4.59 5.18 -11.92
CA LEU A 333 5.22 5.58 -10.65
C LEU A 333 4.74 4.71 -9.48
N LEU A 334 3.42 4.62 -9.27
CA LEU A 334 2.85 3.85 -8.16
C LEU A 334 3.11 2.34 -8.32
N ALA A 335 2.99 1.81 -9.54
CA ALA A 335 3.27 0.41 -9.81
C ALA A 335 4.74 0.06 -9.51
N HIS A 336 5.69 0.88 -9.96
CA HIS A 336 7.10 0.67 -9.70
C HIS A 336 7.44 0.75 -8.21
N ARG A 337 6.92 1.77 -7.51
CA ARG A 337 7.04 1.92 -6.04
C ARG A 337 6.64 0.64 -5.31
N ASP A 338 5.57 0.01 -5.77
CA ASP A 338 4.95 -1.16 -5.14
C ASP A 338 5.37 -2.49 -5.78
N ARG A 339 6.48 -2.50 -6.52
CA ARG A 339 7.04 -3.69 -7.20
C ARG A 339 6.00 -4.43 -8.05
N SER A 340 5.16 -3.67 -8.73
CA SER A 340 4.08 -4.13 -9.59
C SER A 340 4.35 -3.81 -11.06
N ALA A 341 3.69 -4.53 -11.97
CA ALA A 341 3.85 -4.33 -13.40
C ALA A 341 3.13 -3.06 -13.87
N ALA A 342 3.88 -2.04 -14.30
CA ALA A 342 3.33 -0.78 -14.82
C ALA A 342 2.35 -0.99 -15.98
N ASP A 343 2.64 -1.91 -16.91
CA ASP A 343 1.75 -2.18 -18.04
C ASP A 343 0.43 -2.85 -17.63
N LEU A 344 0.42 -3.60 -16.52
CA LEU A 344 -0.83 -4.11 -15.96
C LEU A 344 -1.66 -2.98 -15.35
N ALA A 345 -1.02 -2.04 -14.65
CA ALA A 345 -1.69 -0.86 -14.12
C ALA A 345 -2.29 0.00 -15.24
N ARG A 346 -1.52 0.31 -16.30
CA ARG A 346 -1.98 1.06 -17.47
C ARG A 346 -3.15 0.37 -18.17
N ARG A 347 -3.05 -0.93 -18.47
CA ARG A 347 -4.15 -1.70 -19.11
C ARG A 347 -5.45 -1.70 -18.30
N ARG A 348 -5.36 -1.55 -16.98
CA ARG A 348 -6.54 -1.50 -16.10
C ARG A 348 -7.09 -0.08 -15.97
N TRP A 349 -6.23 0.89 -15.71
CA TRP A 349 -6.63 2.18 -15.16
C TRP A 349 -6.32 3.39 -16.03
N SER A 350 -5.62 3.23 -17.15
CA SER A 350 -5.30 4.35 -18.04
C SER A 350 -6.56 5.12 -18.44
N ALA A 351 -6.52 6.44 -18.25
CA ALA A 351 -7.54 7.38 -18.72
C ALA A 351 -7.23 7.92 -20.13
N ARG A 352 -6.14 7.46 -20.76
CA ARG A 352 -5.75 7.90 -22.12
C ARG A 352 -6.87 7.58 -23.12
N PRO A 353 -7.24 8.53 -23.99
CA PRO A 353 -8.18 8.23 -25.07
C PRO A 353 -7.61 7.18 -26.03
N ARG A 354 -8.47 6.33 -26.58
CA ARG A 354 -8.06 5.37 -27.63
C ARG A 354 -7.87 6.08 -28.97
N ASP A 355 -8.79 6.97 -29.28
CA ASP A 355 -8.76 7.90 -30.39
C ASP A 355 -8.66 9.33 -29.82
N PRO A 356 -7.54 10.04 -30.01
CA PRO A 356 -7.36 11.41 -29.55
C PRO A 356 -8.35 12.42 -30.13
N HIS A 357 -8.99 12.12 -31.26
CA HIS A 357 -9.91 13.03 -31.94
C HIS A 357 -11.38 12.80 -31.56
N ALA A 358 -11.70 11.66 -30.94
CA ALA A 358 -13.05 11.35 -30.48
C ALA A 358 -13.33 11.89 -29.07
N PRO A 359 -14.59 12.22 -28.73
CA PRO A 359 -14.94 12.66 -27.39
C PRO A 359 -14.58 11.61 -26.34
N LEU A 360 -14.16 12.06 -25.17
CA LEU A 360 -13.77 11.19 -24.07
C LEU A 360 -15.01 10.59 -23.41
N THR A 361 -15.46 9.46 -23.96
CA THR A 361 -16.57 8.65 -23.42
C THR A 361 -16.03 7.35 -22.84
N TRP A 362 -16.85 6.57 -22.13
CA TRP A 362 -16.44 5.24 -21.66
C TRP A 362 -15.93 4.33 -22.79
N ARG A 363 -16.43 4.51 -24.02
CA ARG A 363 -15.98 3.77 -25.22
C ARG A 363 -14.56 4.17 -25.64
N ASN A 364 -14.21 5.44 -25.47
CA ASN A 364 -12.95 6.04 -25.89
C ASN A 364 -11.92 6.16 -24.74
N VAL A 365 -11.81 5.16 -23.87
CA VAL A 365 -10.75 5.11 -22.83
C VAL A 365 -9.98 3.80 -22.91
N ALA A 366 -8.65 3.86 -22.80
CA ALA A 366 -7.75 2.72 -22.95
C ALA A 366 -7.90 1.68 -21.82
N GLY A 367 -7.96 2.14 -20.56
CA GLY A 367 -8.05 1.28 -19.37
C GLY A 367 -9.37 0.53 -19.25
N ARG A 368 -9.32 -0.80 -19.08
CA ARG A 368 -10.53 -1.65 -18.97
C ARG A 368 -11.41 -1.31 -17.77
N ARG A 369 -10.81 -1.04 -16.59
CA ARG A 369 -11.55 -0.68 -15.38
C ARG A 369 -12.00 0.77 -15.41
N SER A 370 -11.20 1.68 -15.96
CA SER A 370 -11.61 3.08 -16.18
C SER A 370 -12.84 3.16 -17.09
N ARG A 371 -12.90 2.37 -18.16
CA ARG A 371 -14.11 2.21 -18.99
C ARG A 371 -15.33 1.75 -18.18
N GLN A 372 -15.15 0.73 -17.34
CA GLN A 372 -16.24 0.20 -16.52
C GLN A 372 -16.76 1.26 -15.55
N LEU A 373 -15.86 1.97 -14.85
CA LEU A 373 -16.23 3.06 -13.94
C LEU A 373 -16.98 4.17 -14.66
N LEU A 374 -16.50 4.60 -15.83
CA LEU A 374 -17.18 5.63 -16.62
C LEU A 374 -18.59 5.23 -17.07
N ARG A 375 -18.84 3.94 -17.32
CA ARG A 375 -20.18 3.44 -17.65
C ARG A 375 -21.15 3.56 -16.45
N THR A 376 -20.62 3.61 -15.24
CA THR A 376 -21.37 3.69 -13.98
C THR A 376 -20.97 4.93 -13.18
N ILE A 377 -20.61 6.03 -13.85
CA ILE A 377 -19.93 7.16 -13.21
C ILE A 377 -20.75 7.78 -12.09
N ASP A 378 -22.07 7.89 -12.25
CA ASP A 378 -22.97 8.39 -11.20
C ASP A 378 -22.95 7.52 -9.94
N HIS A 379 -22.92 6.19 -10.11
CA HIS A 379 -22.84 5.25 -8.98
C HIS A 379 -21.50 5.42 -8.27
N THR A 380 -20.41 5.47 -9.04
CA THR A 380 -19.07 5.72 -8.51
C THR A 380 -18.99 7.07 -7.79
N ALA A 381 -19.62 8.11 -8.33
CA ALA A 381 -19.69 9.42 -7.72
C ALA A 381 -20.47 9.41 -6.39
N ALA A 382 -21.58 8.68 -6.32
CA ALA A 382 -22.35 8.55 -5.10
C ALA A 382 -21.58 7.81 -4.00
N VAL A 383 -20.88 6.73 -4.35
CA VAL A 383 -19.96 6.02 -3.43
C VAL A 383 -18.84 6.95 -2.96
N HIS A 384 -18.22 7.73 -3.86
CA HIS A 384 -17.19 8.71 -3.50
C HIS A 384 -17.72 9.78 -2.55
N GLY A 385 -18.91 10.33 -2.83
CA GLY A 385 -19.56 11.31 -1.98
C GLY A 385 -19.86 10.75 -0.58
N PHE A 386 -20.34 9.50 -0.48
CA PHE A 386 -20.56 8.83 0.80
C PHE A 386 -19.27 8.70 1.60
N VAL A 387 -18.19 8.19 1.01
CA VAL A 387 -16.93 8.00 1.76
C VAL A 387 -16.27 9.32 2.12
N ALA A 388 -16.46 10.36 1.31
CA ALA A 388 -16.02 11.73 1.61
C ALA A 388 -16.80 12.33 2.79
N ALA A 389 -18.14 12.20 2.79
CA ALA A 389 -19.00 12.64 3.89
C ALA A 389 -18.65 11.89 5.19
N LEU A 390 -18.44 10.57 5.11
CA LEU A 390 -18.00 9.76 6.23
C LEU A 390 -16.65 10.25 6.78
N ALA A 391 -15.69 10.58 5.93
CA ALA A 391 -14.38 11.08 6.35
C ALA A 391 -14.42 12.50 6.95
N GLY A 392 -15.37 13.33 6.51
CA GLY A 392 -15.68 14.60 7.17
C GLY A 392 -16.22 14.37 8.57
N GLN A 393 -17.36 13.69 8.66
CA GLN A 393 -18.06 13.44 9.91
C GLN A 393 -17.22 12.65 10.93
N ALA A 394 -16.44 11.66 10.46
CA ALA A 394 -15.54 10.90 11.34
C ALA A 394 -14.53 11.82 12.03
N ARG A 395 -13.93 12.78 11.31
CA ARG A 395 -13.00 13.74 11.91
C ARG A 395 -13.69 14.65 12.92
N ASP A 396 -14.89 15.12 12.60
CA ASP A 396 -15.65 16.03 13.46
C ASP A 396 -16.11 15.34 14.76
N GLU A 397 -16.39 14.03 14.70
CA GLU A 397 -16.84 13.21 15.84
C GLU A 397 -15.70 12.44 16.55
N GLY A 398 -14.44 12.71 16.21
CA GLY A 398 -13.27 12.08 16.84
C GLY A 398 -13.03 10.61 16.46
N TRP A 399 -13.66 10.12 15.38
CA TRP A 399 -13.35 8.83 14.79
C TRP A 399 -12.12 8.90 13.87
N GLU A 400 -11.25 7.91 13.98
CA GLU A 400 -10.20 7.64 13.01
C GLU A 400 -10.67 6.62 11.96
N ILE A 401 -10.43 6.92 10.68
CA ILE A 401 -10.56 5.93 9.61
C ILE A 401 -9.28 5.10 9.57
N GLU A 402 -9.30 3.94 10.24
CA GLU A 402 -8.16 3.01 10.28
C GLU A 402 -7.91 2.38 8.90
N GLN A 403 -9.00 2.07 8.17
CA GLN A 403 -8.95 1.52 6.82
C GLN A 403 -10.17 1.97 6.00
N LEU A 404 -9.93 2.26 4.72
CA LEU A 404 -10.97 2.60 3.76
C LEU A 404 -10.58 2.06 2.38
N ASP A 405 -11.23 0.96 2.00
CA ASP A 405 -10.92 0.18 0.81
C ASP A 405 -11.94 0.48 -0.32
N PRO A 406 -11.45 0.78 -1.54
CA PRO A 406 -12.31 0.90 -2.73
C PRO A 406 -12.83 -0.47 -3.19
N PRO A 407 -13.79 -0.52 -4.16
CA PRO A 407 -14.49 -1.77 -4.50
C PRO A 407 -13.55 -2.93 -4.88
N HIS A 408 -12.49 -2.60 -5.62
CA HIS A 408 -11.52 -3.58 -6.10
C HIS A 408 -10.62 -4.17 -5.00
N ARG A 409 -10.56 -3.55 -3.81
CA ARG A 409 -9.88 -4.08 -2.61
C ARG A 409 -10.88 -4.63 -1.60
N ALA A 410 -12.09 -4.07 -1.55
CA ALA A 410 -13.14 -4.51 -0.65
C ALA A 410 -13.71 -5.90 -1.03
N SER A 411 -13.59 -6.32 -2.30
CA SER A 411 -14.02 -7.65 -2.77
C SER A 411 -13.38 -8.83 -2.00
N ARG A 412 -14.17 -9.88 -1.70
CA ARG A 412 -13.73 -11.11 -1.02
C ARG A 412 -14.15 -12.35 -1.79
N TYR A 413 -13.34 -13.40 -1.70
CA TYR A 413 -13.63 -14.72 -2.26
C TYR A 413 -13.66 -15.74 -1.11
N PHE A 414 -14.65 -16.62 -1.09
CA PHE A 414 -14.84 -17.61 -0.03
C PHE A 414 -15.47 -18.88 -0.57
N ARG A 415 -15.25 -20.02 0.10
CA ARG A 415 -15.94 -21.27 -0.23
C ARG A 415 -17.19 -21.44 0.65
N HIS A 416 -18.28 -21.88 0.05
CA HIS A 416 -19.53 -22.23 0.73
C HIS A 416 -20.15 -23.43 0.01
N HIS A 417 -20.36 -24.55 0.73
CA HIS A 417 -20.70 -25.86 0.16
C HIS A 417 -19.80 -26.25 -1.03
N ASP A 418 -18.49 -26.24 -0.81
CA ASP A 418 -17.42 -26.56 -1.78
C ASP A 418 -17.38 -25.74 -3.08
N ARG A 419 -18.24 -24.73 -3.21
CA ARG A 419 -18.25 -23.80 -4.34
C ARG A 419 -17.57 -22.50 -3.98
N LEU A 420 -16.82 -21.95 -4.92
CA LEU A 420 -16.20 -20.63 -4.78
C LEU A 420 -17.24 -19.54 -5.04
N HIS A 421 -17.43 -18.67 -4.05
CA HIS A 421 -18.30 -17.51 -4.10
C HIS A 421 -17.49 -16.23 -3.84
N SER A 422 -18.13 -15.09 -4.06
CA SER A 422 -17.56 -13.78 -3.79
C SER A 422 -18.60 -12.78 -3.33
N VAL A 423 -18.15 -11.79 -2.56
CA VAL A 423 -18.87 -10.54 -2.29
C VAL A 423 -18.07 -9.39 -2.90
N HIS A 424 -18.78 -8.41 -3.47
CA HIS A 424 -18.21 -7.28 -4.20
C HIS A 424 -18.76 -5.95 -3.69
N PRO A 425 -18.52 -5.61 -2.40
CA PRO A 425 -18.91 -4.33 -1.85
C PRO A 425 -18.33 -3.15 -2.66
N ASP A 426 -19.09 -2.06 -2.70
CA ASP A 426 -18.67 -0.78 -3.26
C ASP A 426 -17.58 -0.12 -2.41
N ALA A 427 -17.59 -0.34 -1.10
CA ALA A 427 -16.49 0.04 -0.22
C ALA A 427 -16.41 -0.87 1.00
N PHE A 428 -15.25 -0.90 1.64
CA PHE A 428 -15.11 -1.43 2.99
C PHE A 428 -14.47 -0.36 3.87
N GLY A 429 -14.95 -0.19 5.10
CA GLY A 429 -14.37 0.74 6.06
C GLY A 429 -14.17 0.12 7.43
N LEU A 430 -13.18 0.62 8.15
CA LEU A 430 -12.90 0.32 9.53
C LEU A 430 -12.63 1.63 10.28
N LEU A 431 -13.49 1.93 11.24
CA LEU A 431 -13.45 3.13 12.07
C LEU A 431 -12.98 2.77 13.48
N ARG A 432 -12.29 3.69 14.14
CA ARG A 432 -11.79 3.53 15.51
C ARG A 432 -12.05 4.80 16.33
N ARG A 433 -12.54 4.66 17.57
CA ARG A 433 -12.68 5.76 18.53
C ARG A 433 -12.56 5.20 19.95
N GLU A 434 -11.60 5.69 20.73
CA GLU A 434 -11.45 5.32 22.16
C GLU A 434 -11.46 3.81 22.45
N GLY A 435 -10.91 3.01 21.53
CA GLY A 435 -10.91 1.54 21.64
C GLY A 435 -12.11 0.85 21.00
N ASP A 436 -13.21 1.54 20.73
CA ASP A 436 -14.32 1.04 19.89
C ASP A 436 -13.83 0.93 18.43
N ARG A 437 -14.21 -0.17 17.77
CA ARG A 437 -13.89 -0.44 16.36
C ARG A 437 -15.13 -0.91 15.63
N ARG A 438 -15.43 -0.26 14.50
CA ARG A 438 -16.60 -0.58 13.66
C ARG A 438 -16.16 -0.85 12.24
N ALA A 439 -16.48 -2.04 11.74
CA ALA A 439 -16.24 -2.42 10.35
C ALA A 439 -17.55 -2.41 9.59
N PHE A 440 -17.48 -2.06 8.32
CA PHE A 440 -18.64 -2.13 7.45
C PHE A 440 -18.28 -2.43 6.01
N PHE A 441 -19.22 -3.06 5.31
CA PHE A 441 -19.32 -3.08 3.86
C PHE A 441 -20.35 -2.04 3.43
N LEU A 442 -20.07 -1.34 2.33
CA LEU A 442 -21.00 -0.43 1.69
C LEU A 442 -21.48 -1.03 0.37
N GLU A 443 -22.78 -0.95 0.14
CA GLU A 443 -23.46 -1.22 -1.12
C GLU A 443 -24.34 0.00 -1.44
N TRP A 444 -24.12 0.63 -2.60
CA TRP A 444 -24.97 1.70 -3.10
C TRP A 444 -25.87 1.16 -4.19
N GLU A 445 -27.19 1.19 -4.04
CA GLU A 445 -28.11 0.57 -5.00
C GLU A 445 -29.02 1.62 -5.65
N ARG A 446 -28.89 1.77 -6.96
CA ARG A 446 -29.64 2.75 -7.77
C ARG A 446 -30.77 2.12 -8.59
N ARG A 447 -30.76 0.81 -8.80
CA ARG A 447 -31.55 0.15 -9.85
C ARG A 447 -32.38 -1.04 -9.38
N ALA A 448 -32.05 -1.63 -8.22
CA ALA A 448 -32.81 -2.77 -7.73
C ALA A 448 -34.16 -2.32 -7.16
N VAL A 449 -35.19 -2.32 -8.01
CA VAL A 449 -36.58 -2.04 -7.63
C VAL A 449 -37.42 -3.30 -7.47
N ARG A 450 -37.01 -4.42 -8.11
CA ARG A 450 -37.76 -5.69 -8.08
C ARG A 450 -37.32 -6.57 -6.89
N PRO A 451 -38.27 -7.23 -6.18
CA PRO A 451 -37.95 -8.10 -5.05
C PRO A 451 -36.92 -9.18 -5.37
N SER A 452 -37.01 -9.81 -6.55
CA SER A 452 -36.09 -10.86 -6.98
C SER A 452 -34.66 -10.35 -7.17
N THR A 453 -34.49 -9.14 -7.70
CA THR A 453 -33.19 -8.48 -7.85
C THR A 453 -32.60 -8.11 -6.49
N MET A 454 -33.42 -7.59 -5.58
CA MET A 454 -33.01 -7.30 -4.20
C MET A 454 -32.56 -8.57 -3.44
N ALA A 455 -33.31 -9.66 -3.54
CA ALA A 455 -32.94 -10.94 -2.95
C ALA A 455 -31.64 -11.49 -3.55
N ALA A 456 -31.47 -11.38 -4.88
CA ALA A 456 -30.23 -11.78 -5.56
C ALA A 456 -29.01 -10.97 -5.09
N ARG A 457 -29.18 -9.68 -4.77
CA ARG A 457 -28.13 -8.83 -4.19
C ARG A 457 -27.74 -9.25 -2.77
N LEU A 458 -28.69 -9.67 -1.95
CA LEU A 458 -28.45 -10.15 -0.59
C LEU A 458 -27.81 -11.54 -0.53
N ALA A 459 -28.12 -12.41 -1.50
CA ALA A 459 -27.72 -13.82 -1.45
C ALA A 459 -26.20 -14.06 -1.26
N PRO A 460 -25.27 -13.32 -1.90
CA PRO A 460 -23.84 -13.43 -1.61
C PRO A 460 -23.47 -13.12 -0.15
N TYR A 461 -24.07 -12.08 0.43
CA TYR A 461 -23.86 -11.72 1.83
C TYR A 461 -24.41 -12.75 2.78
N LEU A 462 -25.63 -13.26 2.55
CA LEU A 462 -26.19 -14.34 3.37
C LEU A 462 -25.25 -15.55 3.36
N ARG A 463 -24.76 -15.99 2.19
CA ARG A 463 -23.77 -17.09 2.12
C ARG A 463 -22.45 -16.77 2.83
N TYR A 464 -21.97 -15.54 2.74
CA TYR A 464 -20.72 -15.12 3.38
C TYR A 464 -20.85 -15.14 4.90
N TYR A 465 -21.97 -14.64 5.42
CA TYR A 465 -22.30 -14.58 6.85
C TYR A 465 -22.86 -15.89 7.42
N ALA A 466 -23.13 -16.89 6.59
CA ALA A 466 -23.39 -18.27 7.01
C ALA A 466 -22.15 -18.94 7.67
N SER A 467 -20.98 -18.31 7.59
CA SER A 467 -19.69 -18.83 8.08
C SER A 467 -18.99 -17.80 8.98
N GLN A 468 -17.89 -18.21 9.62
CA GLN A 468 -17.01 -17.29 10.39
C GLN A 468 -16.13 -16.37 9.51
N ARG A 469 -16.20 -16.52 8.18
CA ARG A 469 -15.32 -15.80 7.24
C ARG A 469 -15.33 -14.28 7.37
N PRO A 470 -16.45 -13.58 7.60
CA PRO A 470 -16.42 -12.13 7.78
C PRO A 470 -15.51 -11.72 8.94
N THR A 471 -15.58 -12.44 10.07
CA THR A 471 -14.73 -12.18 11.23
C THR A 471 -13.28 -12.61 10.95
N ASP A 472 -13.04 -13.73 10.30
CA ASP A 472 -11.67 -14.17 9.95
C ASP A 472 -10.97 -13.18 9.02
N ASP A 473 -11.69 -12.67 8.02
CA ASP A 473 -11.14 -11.79 6.98
C ASP A 473 -10.89 -10.36 7.49
N HIS A 474 -11.63 -9.90 8.50
CA HIS A 474 -11.62 -8.50 8.94
C HIS A 474 -11.22 -8.30 10.41
N GLY A 475 -11.30 -9.36 11.23
CA GLY A 475 -11.06 -9.38 12.68
C GLY A 475 -12.22 -8.91 13.53
N LEU A 476 -13.28 -8.43 12.89
CA LEU A 476 -14.55 -8.09 13.48
C LEU A 476 -15.61 -8.38 12.42
N ARG A 477 -16.83 -8.63 12.85
CA ARG A 477 -17.95 -8.91 11.96
C ARG A 477 -18.43 -7.58 11.35
N PRO A 478 -18.25 -7.32 10.05
CA PRO A 478 -18.64 -6.03 9.48
C PRO A 478 -20.17 -5.89 9.43
N ASP A 479 -20.69 -4.68 9.62
CA ASP A 479 -22.06 -4.35 9.24
C ASP A 479 -22.17 -4.30 7.71
N VAL A 480 -23.34 -4.61 7.14
CA VAL A 480 -23.64 -4.37 5.73
C VAL A 480 -24.50 -3.13 5.63
N LEU A 481 -23.93 -2.04 5.12
CA LEU A 481 -24.61 -0.78 4.88
C LEU A 481 -25.12 -0.78 3.44
N VAL A 482 -26.44 -0.65 3.26
CA VAL A 482 -27.06 -0.53 1.95
C VAL A 482 -27.73 0.83 1.84
N VAL A 483 -27.37 1.58 0.80
CA VAL A 483 -27.91 2.91 0.54
C VAL A 483 -28.70 2.90 -0.75
N PHE A 484 -29.94 3.34 -0.71
CA PHE A 484 -30.78 3.55 -1.89
C PHE A 484 -30.85 5.03 -2.28
N GLU A 485 -31.24 5.31 -3.52
CA GLU A 485 -31.53 6.69 -3.95
C GLU A 485 -32.78 7.23 -3.26
N ASP A 486 -33.85 6.43 -3.15
CA ASP A 486 -35.14 6.82 -2.58
C ASP A 486 -35.59 5.95 -1.39
N GLU A 487 -36.48 6.50 -0.58
CA GLU A 487 -36.99 5.89 0.66
C GLU A 487 -37.85 4.64 0.38
N VAL A 488 -38.68 4.67 -0.67
CA VAL A 488 -39.61 3.59 -1.01
C VAL A 488 -38.84 2.32 -1.37
N ALA A 489 -37.76 2.43 -2.15
CA ALA A 489 -36.88 1.32 -2.47
C ALA A 489 -36.17 0.76 -1.23
N ALA A 490 -35.71 1.64 -0.32
CA ALA A 490 -35.10 1.23 0.94
C ALA A 490 -36.09 0.45 1.84
N ASP A 491 -37.34 0.90 1.94
CA ASP A 491 -38.39 0.22 2.71
C ASP A 491 -38.73 -1.15 2.13
N HIS A 492 -38.82 -1.21 0.80
CA HIS A 492 -39.07 -2.45 0.10
C HIS A 492 -37.92 -3.44 0.31
N PHE A 493 -36.68 -2.96 0.24
CA PHE A 493 -35.51 -3.79 0.51
C PHE A 493 -35.48 -4.32 1.94
N LEU A 494 -35.86 -3.54 2.95
CA LEU A 494 -35.99 -4.00 4.33
C LEU A 494 -36.98 -5.17 4.47
N ARG A 495 -38.13 -5.10 3.78
CA ARG A 495 -39.12 -6.21 3.75
C ARG A 495 -38.55 -7.47 3.10
N VAL A 496 -37.88 -7.32 1.95
CA VAL A 496 -37.23 -8.44 1.26
C VAL A 496 -36.12 -9.04 2.12
N ALA A 497 -35.27 -8.22 2.72
CA ALA A 497 -34.18 -8.65 3.59
C ALA A 497 -34.70 -9.44 4.79
N ARG A 498 -35.76 -8.97 5.45
CA ARG A 498 -36.41 -9.68 6.56
C ARG A 498 -36.87 -11.07 6.14
N LYS A 499 -37.55 -11.18 4.99
CA LYS A 499 -38.02 -12.47 4.44
C LYS A 499 -36.85 -13.40 4.11
N GLU A 500 -35.81 -12.90 3.46
CA GLU A 500 -34.65 -13.71 3.07
C GLU A 500 -33.83 -14.18 4.28
N MET A 501 -33.60 -13.31 5.27
CA MET A 501 -32.92 -13.66 6.53
C MET A 501 -33.69 -14.72 7.31
N ALA A 502 -35.02 -14.60 7.39
CA ALA A 502 -35.88 -15.61 8.02
C ALA A 502 -35.81 -16.95 7.28
N ARG A 503 -35.86 -16.91 5.93
CA ARG A 503 -35.77 -18.11 5.08
C ARG A 503 -34.44 -18.85 5.24
N THR A 504 -33.32 -18.13 5.28
CA THR A 504 -31.99 -18.75 5.42
C THR A 504 -31.58 -19.00 6.87
N ARG A 505 -32.31 -18.46 7.85
CA ARG A 505 -31.96 -18.46 9.28
C ARG A 505 -30.57 -17.86 9.55
N ILE A 506 -30.23 -16.78 8.83
CA ILE A 506 -28.95 -16.09 8.95
C ILE A 506 -29.20 -14.67 9.43
N ASP A 507 -28.62 -14.32 10.58
CA ASP A 507 -28.67 -12.96 11.11
C ASP A 507 -27.59 -12.10 10.45
N LEU A 508 -27.93 -11.47 9.33
CA LEU A 508 -27.07 -10.48 8.67
C LEU A 508 -27.15 -9.14 9.42
N PRO A 509 -26.03 -8.54 9.90
CA PRO A 509 -26.01 -7.22 10.53
C PRO A 509 -26.21 -6.11 9.47
N LEU A 510 -27.43 -6.05 8.95
CA LEU A 510 -27.82 -5.20 7.84
C LEU A 510 -28.37 -3.86 8.35
N ARG A 511 -27.85 -2.77 7.79
CA ARG A 511 -28.36 -1.41 7.98
C ARG A 511 -28.71 -0.81 6.62
N VAL A 512 -29.89 -0.22 6.51
CA VAL A 512 -30.41 0.35 5.27
C VAL A 512 -30.71 1.82 5.46
N SER A 513 -30.29 2.64 4.51
CA SER A 513 -30.61 4.05 4.44
C SER A 513 -30.98 4.45 3.00
N HIS A 514 -31.33 5.72 2.82
CA HIS A 514 -31.49 6.33 1.51
C HIS A 514 -30.80 7.70 1.48
N ARG A 515 -30.50 8.19 0.28
CA ARG A 515 -29.68 9.38 0.05
C ARG A 515 -30.14 10.61 0.83
N ALA A 516 -31.42 10.99 0.73
CA ALA A 516 -31.94 12.20 1.38
C ALA A 516 -31.80 12.16 2.92
N LEU A 517 -31.93 10.98 3.54
CA LEU A 517 -31.74 10.82 4.98
C LEU A 517 -30.27 10.92 5.37
N LEU A 518 -29.36 10.34 4.58
CA LEU A 518 -27.92 10.47 4.79
C LEU A 518 -27.41 11.89 4.60
N GLU A 519 -27.97 12.64 3.65
CA GLU A 519 -27.63 14.06 3.45
C GLU A 519 -28.02 14.91 4.67
N ARG A 520 -29.10 14.54 5.38
CA ARG A 520 -29.57 15.24 6.58
C ARG A 520 -28.83 14.83 7.85
N GLU A 521 -28.69 13.54 8.09
CA GLU A 521 -28.19 12.99 9.38
C GLU A 521 -26.71 12.59 9.34
N GLY A 522 -26.13 12.46 8.15
CA GLY A 522 -24.75 12.01 7.93
C GLY A 522 -24.55 10.48 8.04
N PRO A 523 -23.44 9.94 7.50
CA PRO A 523 -23.09 8.51 7.59
C PRO A 523 -22.91 7.93 8.99
N LEU A 524 -22.58 8.72 10.01
CA LEU A 524 -22.43 8.26 11.41
C LEU A 524 -23.64 8.58 12.30
N GLY A 525 -24.62 9.31 11.77
CA GLY A 525 -25.83 9.71 12.50
C GLY A 525 -26.93 8.63 12.53
N ALA A 526 -28.15 9.07 12.84
CA ALA A 526 -29.32 8.21 12.98
C ALA A 526 -29.95 7.78 11.63
N ALA A 527 -29.20 7.86 10.53
CA ALA A 527 -29.68 7.59 9.17
C ALA A 527 -30.02 6.11 8.90
N TRP A 528 -29.70 5.20 9.82
CA TRP A 528 -29.64 3.76 9.56
C TRP A 528 -30.81 2.99 10.17
N ARG A 529 -31.54 2.26 9.34
CA ARG A 529 -32.67 1.40 9.73
C ARG A 529 -32.28 -0.08 9.69
N THR A 530 -32.87 -0.90 10.55
CA THR A 530 -32.60 -2.35 10.59
C THR A 530 -33.87 -3.15 10.28
N PRO A 531 -33.76 -4.39 9.74
CA PRO A 531 -34.92 -5.24 9.48
C PRO A 531 -35.76 -5.57 10.72
N LYS A 532 -35.17 -5.50 11.93
CA LYS A 532 -35.79 -5.86 13.23
C LYS A 532 -36.66 -4.73 13.80
N ASN A 533 -36.27 -3.46 13.62
CA ASN A 533 -36.96 -2.30 14.21
C ASN A 533 -38.10 -1.74 13.34
N GLY A 534 -38.46 -2.43 12.26
CA GLY A 534 -39.62 -2.06 11.44
C GLY A 534 -40.93 -2.47 12.12
N VAL A 535 -41.21 -1.89 13.29
CA VAL A 535 -42.58 -1.73 13.78
C VAL A 535 -43.18 -0.63 12.91
N ILE A 536 -44.06 -1.02 12.01
CA ILE A 536 -44.94 -0.08 11.32
C ILE A 536 -45.93 0.37 12.40
N THR A 537 -45.70 1.51 13.06
CA THR A 537 -46.81 2.23 13.66
C THR A 537 -47.63 2.77 12.49
N CYS A 538 -48.63 2.00 12.06
CA CYS A 538 -49.73 2.57 11.29
C CYS A 538 -50.39 3.60 12.21
N ALA A 539 -50.06 4.88 12.02
CA ALA A 539 -50.93 5.95 12.48
C ALA A 539 -52.24 5.80 11.69
N GLY A 540 -53.36 5.72 12.42
CA GLY A 540 -54.71 5.63 11.88
C GLY A 540 -55.15 6.90 11.17
#